data_AF-A0A7V9UJF3-F1
#
_entry.id   AF-A0A7V9UJF3-F1
#
_cell.length_a   1.000
_cell.length_b   1.000
_cell.length_c   1.000
_cell.angle_alpha   90.00
_cell.angle_beta   90.00
_cell.angle_gamma   90.00
#
_symmetry.space_group_name_H-M   'P 1'
#
loop_
_entity.id
_entity.type
_entity.pdbx_description
1 polymer ?
#
loop_
_entity_poly.entity_id
_entity_poly.type
_entity_poly.pdbx_seq_one_letter_code
_entity_poly.pdbx_strand_id
1 'polypeptide(L)'
;MKFVLFFLLLLNPFLLIAHKDQHIVVHHSSYIHIYLCPPLTETAMAYNNEICGELDEEFLLFQPQDPSLNTFLDSQRNLETFQEDFVEMLNADLLLVLPPYSRDCAWEIGWFCGKQRPAIAYAEMAGDWMSDAMVKGGLTAIVTNNSLLYKAFLDDPSTANKCYLINSREYLGDFLKSYICGTH
;
A
#
# COMPACT_ATOMS: atom_id res chain seq x y z
N MET A 1 -23.11 31.46 -51.67
CA MET A 1 -23.01 31.91 -50.26
C MET A 1 -22.10 30.95 -49.53
N LYS A 2 -20.96 31.45 -49.04
CA LYS A 2 -19.93 30.71 -48.31
C LYS A 2 -20.29 30.76 -46.82
N PHE A 3 -20.43 29.61 -46.15
CA PHE A 3 -20.36 29.54 -44.70
C PHE A 3 -19.10 28.76 -44.33
N VAL A 4 -18.09 29.53 -43.95
CA VAL A 4 -16.84 29.05 -43.34
C VAL A 4 -17.17 28.80 -41.88
N LEU A 5 -17.15 27.54 -41.45
CA LEU A 5 -17.30 27.16 -40.05
C LEU A 5 -16.00 27.55 -39.33
N PHE A 6 -16.09 28.56 -38.48
CA PHE A 6 -14.97 29.07 -37.70
C PHE A 6 -14.56 28.07 -36.62
N PHE A 7 -13.31 27.67 -36.68
CA PHE A 7 -12.55 26.99 -35.63
C PHE A 7 -12.59 27.84 -34.35
N LEU A 8 -13.19 27.32 -33.29
CA LEU A 8 -13.06 27.86 -31.92
C LEU A 8 -12.53 26.73 -31.05
N LEU A 9 -11.23 26.45 -31.22
CA LEU A 9 -10.38 25.86 -30.20
C LEU A 9 -10.37 26.83 -29.02
N LEU A 10 -11.27 26.63 -28.06
CA LEU A 10 -11.12 27.17 -26.71
C LEU A 10 -9.97 26.40 -26.05
N LEU A 11 -8.74 26.82 -26.37
CA LEU A 11 -7.56 26.58 -25.57
C LEU A 11 -7.82 27.17 -24.19
N ASN A 12 -8.10 26.29 -23.24
CA ASN A 12 -8.20 26.64 -21.83
C ASN A 12 -6.80 27.01 -21.34
N PRO A 13 -6.48 28.28 -21.02
CA PRO A 13 -5.12 28.69 -20.70
C PRO A 13 -4.80 28.52 -19.20
N PHE A 14 -5.65 27.84 -18.44
CA PHE A 14 -5.50 27.72 -16.98
C PHE A 14 -5.15 26.29 -16.57
N LEU A 15 -3.97 26.19 -15.95
CA LEU A 15 -3.39 25.05 -15.24
C LEU A 15 -2.76 23.93 -16.09
N LEU A 16 -1.80 24.30 -16.95
CA LEU A 16 -0.55 23.54 -16.96
C LEU A 16 0.24 23.99 -15.72
N ILE A 17 -0.01 23.37 -14.56
CA ILE A 17 1.00 23.37 -13.51
C ILE A 17 2.14 22.57 -14.11
N ALA A 18 3.17 23.26 -14.57
CA ALA A 18 4.47 22.65 -14.79
C ALA A 18 4.85 22.03 -13.44
N HIS A 19 4.61 20.73 -13.31
CA HIS A 19 5.17 19.94 -12.24
C HIS A 19 6.66 20.08 -12.44
N LYS A 20 7.26 20.99 -11.67
CA LYS A 20 8.70 21.10 -11.57
C LYS A 20 9.08 19.69 -11.12
N ASP A 21 9.74 18.95 -12.01
CA ASP A 21 10.47 17.74 -11.66
C ASP A 21 11.50 18.18 -10.63
N GLN A 22 11.04 18.29 -9.38
CA GLN A 22 11.91 18.21 -8.24
C GLN A 22 12.48 16.82 -8.38
N HIS A 23 13.69 16.76 -8.92
CA HIS A 23 14.57 15.63 -8.72
C HIS A 23 14.51 15.34 -7.23
N ILE A 24 13.72 14.33 -6.88
CA ILE A 24 13.66 13.80 -5.53
C ILE A 24 15.08 13.33 -5.32
N VAL A 25 15.83 14.11 -4.54
CA VAL A 25 17.10 13.65 -3.99
C VAL A 25 16.67 12.52 -3.08
N VAL A 26 16.78 11.29 -3.59
CA VAL A 26 16.61 10.08 -2.80
C VAL A 26 17.76 10.09 -1.82
N HIS A 27 17.55 10.72 -0.67
CA HIS A 27 18.33 10.38 0.50
C HIS A 27 18.09 8.89 0.69
N HIS A 28 19.11 8.08 0.48
CA HIS A 28 19.11 6.71 0.98
C HIS A 28 19.02 6.81 2.50
N SER A 29 17.79 6.90 2.99
CA SER A 29 17.44 6.56 4.35
C SER A 29 18.04 5.17 4.60
N SER A 30 18.68 4.99 5.75
CA SER A 30 19.13 3.67 6.19
C SER A 30 17.97 2.72 6.47
N TYR A 31 16.73 3.20 6.40
CA TYR A 31 15.51 2.47 6.74
C TYR A 31 14.54 2.42 5.56
N ILE A 32 13.84 1.30 5.44
CA ILE A 32 12.68 1.13 4.56
C ILE A 32 11.44 1.61 5.32
N HIS A 33 10.76 2.62 4.79
CA HIS A 33 9.56 3.17 5.41
C HIS A 33 8.31 2.41 4.92
N ILE A 34 7.60 1.77 5.85
CA ILE A 34 6.40 0.99 5.57
C ILE A 34 5.19 1.71 6.15
N TYR A 35 4.21 1.99 5.28
CA TYR A 35 2.86 2.29 5.73
C TYR A 35 2.11 0.97 5.92
N LEU A 36 1.69 0.69 7.15
CA LEU A 36 0.85 -0.46 7.43
C LEU A 36 -0.60 -0.13 7.07
N CYS A 37 -1.24 -1.03 6.33
CA CYS A 37 -2.65 -0.95 5.94
C CYS A 37 -3.43 -2.09 6.59
N PRO A 38 -3.90 -1.89 7.83
CA PRO A 38 -4.76 -2.87 8.48
C PRO A 38 -6.15 -2.32 8.83
N PRO A 39 -7.12 -3.21 9.11
CA PRO A 39 -8.32 -2.81 9.81
C PRO A 39 -8.03 -2.55 11.30
N LEU A 40 -8.79 -1.63 11.89
CA LEU A 40 -8.60 -1.16 13.28
C LEU A 40 -9.44 -1.91 14.32
N THR A 41 -9.79 -3.16 14.06
CA THR A 41 -10.45 -4.02 15.07
C THR A 41 -9.41 -4.54 16.07
N GLU A 42 -9.80 -4.79 17.32
CA GLU A 42 -8.87 -5.27 18.35
C GLU A 42 -8.10 -6.54 17.93
N THR A 43 -8.79 -7.51 17.32
CA THR A 43 -8.18 -8.74 16.80
C THR A 43 -7.17 -8.45 15.69
N ALA A 44 -7.50 -7.52 14.78
CA ALA A 44 -6.59 -7.15 13.72
C ALA A 44 -5.37 -6.39 14.24
N MET A 45 -5.56 -5.44 15.17
CA MET A 45 -4.46 -4.72 15.81
C MET A 45 -3.49 -5.68 16.53
N ALA A 46 -4.00 -6.69 17.22
CA ALA A 46 -3.17 -7.73 17.84
C ALA A 46 -2.33 -8.47 16.78
N TYR A 47 -2.97 -8.93 15.69
CA TYR A 47 -2.28 -9.58 14.58
C TYR A 47 -1.24 -8.66 13.92
N ASN A 48 -1.56 -7.39 13.69
CA ASN A 48 -0.64 -6.40 13.14
C ASN A 48 0.61 -6.25 14.02
N ASN A 49 0.42 -6.15 15.34
CA ASN A 49 1.53 -6.04 16.28
C ASN A 49 2.42 -7.29 16.26
N GLU A 50 1.83 -8.48 16.11
CA GLU A 50 2.61 -9.71 15.92
C GLU A 50 3.45 -9.63 14.65
N ILE A 51 2.87 -9.26 13.50
CA ILE A 51 3.60 -9.14 12.24
C ILE A 51 4.68 -8.05 12.30
N CYS A 52 4.37 -6.89 12.87
CA CYS A 52 5.34 -5.81 13.04
C CYS A 52 6.49 -6.21 13.98
N GLY A 53 6.26 -7.11 14.95
CA GLY A 53 7.30 -7.64 15.82
C GLY A 53 8.34 -8.52 15.11
N GLU A 54 8.03 -9.00 13.90
CA GLU A 54 8.94 -9.78 13.05
C GLU A 54 9.81 -8.89 12.15
N LEU A 55 9.54 -7.59 12.11
CA LEU A 55 10.30 -6.63 11.32
C LEU A 55 11.38 -6.01 12.21
N ASP A 56 12.62 -6.03 11.72
CA ASP A 56 13.79 -5.54 12.44
C ASP A 56 13.93 -4.01 12.39
N GLU A 57 14.99 -3.49 13.01
CA GLU A 57 15.29 -2.06 13.07
C GLU A 57 15.58 -1.40 11.72
N GLU A 58 15.72 -2.16 10.62
CA GLU A 58 15.89 -1.60 9.28
C GLU A 58 14.55 -1.08 8.71
N PHE A 59 13.43 -1.34 9.39
CA PHE A 59 12.11 -0.84 9.01
C PHE A 59 11.64 0.29 9.91
N LEU A 60 11.22 1.39 9.29
CA LEU A 60 10.40 2.41 9.95
C LEU A 60 8.95 2.07 9.65
N LEU A 61 8.14 1.86 10.69
CA LEU A 61 6.74 1.42 10.54
C LEU A 61 5.80 2.54 10.96
N PHE A 62 4.91 2.96 10.06
CA PHE A 62 3.73 3.72 10.43
C PHE A 62 2.53 2.78 10.63
N GLN A 63 1.90 2.85 11.80
CA GLN A 63 0.74 2.05 12.16
C GLN A 63 -0.44 2.99 12.49
N PRO A 64 -1.50 3.04 11.65
CA PRO A 64 -2.66 3.91 11.89
C PRO A 64 -3.38 3.67 13.23
N GLN A 65 -3.12 2.52 13.86
CA GLN A 65 -3.68 2.13 15.15
C GLN A 65 -2.91 2.64 16.38
N ASP A 66 -1.80 3.36 16.19
CA ASP A 66 -0.95 3.83 17.29
C ASP A 66 -1.76 4.76 18.22
N PRO A 67 -1.82 4.49 19.54
CA PRO A 67 -2.53 5.31 20.51
C PRO A 67 -2.12 6.78 20.54
N SER A 68 -0.90 7.11 20.13
CA SER A 68 -0.42 8.50 20.04
C SER A 68 -1.23 9.35 19.05
N LEU A 69 -1.92 8.72 18.10
CA LEU A 69 -2.82 9.36 17.12
C LEU A 69 -4.21 9.66 17.70
N ASN A 70 -4.54 9.21 18.92
CA ASN A 70 -5.85 9.40 19.55
C ASN A 70 -6.00 10.72 20.34
N THR A 71 -5.16 11.72 20.08
CA THR A 71 -5.19 12.99 20.83
C THR A 71 -6.20 14.02 20.30
N PHE A 72 -6.89 13.72 19.19
CA PHE A 72 -7.75 14.67 18.50
C PHE A 72 -9.12 14.87 19.15
N LEU A 73 -9.60 16.12 19.09
CA LEU A 73 -10.97 16.48 19.41
C LEU A 73 -11.93 15.74 18.46
N ASP A 74 -13.04 15.21 18.99
CA ASP A 74 -13.99 14.37 18.25
C ASP A 74 -14.49 15.00 16.93
N SER A 75 -14.61 16.34 16.86
CA SER A 75 -15.08 17.04 15.66
C SER A 75 -14.05 17.15 14.52
N GLN A 76 -12.76 16.95 14.80
CA GLN A 76 -11.67 17.10 13.81
C GLN A 76 -10.95 15.79 13.52
N ARG A 77 -11.15 14.77 14.37
CA ARG A 77 -10.49 13.46 14.30
C ARG A 77 -10.42 12.88 12.89
N ASN A 78 -11.53 12.82 12.15
CA ASN A 78 -11.52 12.21 10.81
C ASN A 78 -10.63 12.95 9.81
N LEU A 79 -10.59 14.29 9.86
CA LEU A 79 -9.76 15.07 8.95
C LEU A 79 -8.29 14.97 9.34
N GLU A 80 -8.00 15.03 10.65
CA GLU A 80 -6.64 14.96 11.18
C GLU A 80 -6.03 13.59 10.95
N THR A 81 -6.75 12.50 11.27
CA THR A 81 -6.33 11.12 10.94
C THR A 81 -6.10 10.94 9.45
N PHE A 82 -7.02 11.42 8.60
CA PHE A 82 -6.81 11.37 7.15
C PHE A 82 -5.55 12.12 6.70
N GLN A 83 -5.28 13.29 7.27
CA GLN A 83 -4.11 14.10 6.93
C GLN A 83 -2.81 13.43 7.38
N GLU A 84 -2.80 12.82 8.56
CA GLU A 84 -1.66 12.07 9.07
C GLU A 84 -1.39 10.83 8.21
N ASP A 85 -2.40 9.99 7.99
CA ASP A 85 -2.29 8.83 7.11
C ASP A 85 -1.76 9.25 5.73
N PHE A 86 -2.30 10.33 5.16
CA PHE A 86 -1.86 10.81 3.85
C PHE A 86 -0.40 11.28 3.83
N VAL A 87 0.07 11.94 4.89
CA VAL A 87 1.49 12.34 5.03
C VAL A 87 2.38 11.10 5.11
N GLU A 88 1.98 10.10 5.87
CA GLU A 88 2.78 8.88 6.05
C GLU A 88 2.77 8.01 4.81
N MET A 89 1.64 7.90 4.10
CA MET A 89 1.58 7.30 2.76
C MET A 89 2.52 8.01 1.76
N LEU A 90 2.62 9.35 1.82
CA LEU A 90 3.55 10.13 0.99
C LEU A 90 5.01 9.82 1.30
N ASN A 91 5.34 9.56 2.56
CA ASN A 91 6.70 9.29 3.02
C ASN A 91 7.11 7.81 2.93
N ALA A 92 6.16 6.89 2.82
CA ALA A 92 6.43 5.46 2.76
C ALA A 92 7.01 5.00 1.42
N ASP A 93 7.95 4.05 1.50
CA ASP A 93 8.55 3.36 0.35
C ASP A 93 7.61 2.27 -0.18
N LEU A 94 6.84 1.63 0.70
CA LEU A 94 5.89 0.59 0.35
C LEU A 94 4.65 0.59 1.27
N LEU A 95 3.60 -0.02 0.75
CA LEU A 95 2.38 -0.37 1.50
C LEU A 95 2.43 -1.84 1.89
N LEU A 96 2.31 -2.14 3.19
CA LEU A 96 2.15 -3.51 3.69
C LEU A 96 0.69 -3.73 4.11
N VAL A 97 -0.02 -4.58 3.38
CA VAL A 97 -1.45 -4.85 3.57
C VAL A 97 -1.64 -6.13 4.37
N LEU A 98 -2.32 -6.03 5.52
CA LEU A 98 -2.58 -7.16 6.42
C LEU A 98 -4.08 -7.48 6.50
N PRO A 99 -4.49 -8.77 6.39
CA PRO A 99 -5.88 -9.13 6.40
C PRO A 99 -6.50 -8.94 7.79
N PRO A 100 -7.84 -8.74 7.88
CA PRO A 100 -8.79 -8.69 6.77
C PRO A 100 -8.76 -7.36 5.98
N TYR A 101 -8.90 -7.41 4.66
CA TYR A 101 -8.87 -6.19 3.85
C TYR A 101 -10.22 -5.48 3.87
N SER A 102 -10.21 -4.20 4.21
CA SER A 102 -11.39 -3.34 4.25
C SER A 102 -11.53 -2.52 2.97
N ARG A 103 -12.62 -1.75 2.86
CA ARG A 103 -12.79 -0.76 1.78
C ARG A 103 -11.67 0.30 1.81
N ASP A 104 -11.25 0.70 3.00
CA ASP A 104 -10.22 1.73 3.16
C ASP A 104 -8.87 1.19 2.71
N CYS A 105 -8.58 -0.10 2.97
CA CYS A 105 -7.41 -0.77 2.43
C CYS A 105 -7.38 -0.74 0.89
N ALA A 106 -8.52 -0.94 0.23
CA ALA A 106 -8.59 -0.88 -1.23
C ALA A 106 -8.29 0.52 -1.79
N TRP A 107 -8.63 1.58 -1.05
CA TRP A 107 -8.28 2.95 -1.42
C TRP A 107 -6.77 3.19 -1.34
N GLU A 108 -6.14 2.75 -0.26
CA GLU A 108 -4.69 2.88 -0.03
C GLU A 108 -3.89 2.08 -1.07
N ILE A 109 -4.32 0.83 -1.36
CA ILE A 109 -3.74 0.02 -2.45
C ILE A 109 -3.83 0.75 -3.78
N GLY A 110 -4.99 1.31 -4.10
CA GLY A 110 -5.19 2.09 -5.33
C GLY A 110 -4.29 3.32 -5.40
N TRP A 111 -4.09 4.02 -4.29
CA TRP A 111 -3.20 5.17 -4.20
C TRP A 111 -1.74 4.79 -4.45
N PHE A 112 -1.22 3.75 -3.78
CA PHE A 112 0.16 3.28 -3.95
C PHE A 112 0.40 2.78 -5.39
N CYS A 113 -0.53 2.01 -5.94
CA CYS A 113 -0.50 1.59 -7.34
C CYS A 113 -0.45 2.80 -8.29
N GLY A 114 -1.27 3.83 -8.05
CA GLY A 114 -1.27 5.06 -8.85
C GLY A 114 0.01 5.89 -8.73
N LYS A 115 0.75 5.74 -7.64
CA LYS A 115 2.06 6.35 -7.41
C LYS A 115 3.24 5.50 -7.88
N GLN A 116 2.98 4.34 -8.48
CA GLN A 116 4.01 3.38 -8.88
C GLN A 116 4.88 2.93 -7.70
N ARG A 117 4.28 2.87 -6.50
CA ARG A 117 4.92 2.33 -5.30
C ARG A 117 4.40 0.93 -5.01
N PRO A 118 5.24 0.02 -4.50
CA PRO A 118 4.84 -1.35 -4.23
C PRO A 118 3.76 -1.42 -3.15
N ALA A 119 2.74 -2.24 -3.43
CA ALA A 119 1.70 -2.62 -2.48
C ALA A 119 1.77 -4.14 -2.29
N ILE A 120 2.22 -4.54 -1.10
CA ILE A 120 2.54 -5.93 -0.80
C ILE A 120 1.54 -6.44 0.23
N ALA A 121 0.86 -7.52 -0.12
CA ALA A 121 -0.03 -8.23 0.80
C ALA A 121 0.76 -9.32 1.55
N TYR A 122 0.57 -9.42 2.86
CA TYR A 122 0.96 -10.61 3.62
C TYR A 122 -0.28 -11.29 4.21
N ALA A 123 -0.53 -12.55 3.84
CA ALA A 123 -1.71 -13.28 4.29
C ALA A 123 -1.38 -14.71 4.68
N GLU A 124 -1.87 -15.15 5.84
CA GLU A 124 -1.75 -16.53 6.32
C GLU A 124 -3.04 -17.33 6.14
N MET A 125 -4.13 -16.62 5.87
CA MET A 125 -5.48 -17.17 5.71
C MET A 125 -6.17 -16.59 4.47
N ALA A 126 -7.03 -17.40 3.87
CA ALA A 126 -7.93 -16.94 2.83
C ALA A 126 -8.95 -15.94 3.38
N GLY A 127 -9.43 -15.04 2.54
CA GLY A 127 -10.49 -14.09 2.87
C GLY A 127 -11.22 -13.60 1.62
N ASP A 128 -12.29 -12.84 1.83
CA ASP A 128 -13.18 -12.37 0.75
C ASP A 128 -12.43 -11.57 -0.34
N TRP A 129 -11.35 -10.90 0.05
CA TRP A 129 -10.48 -10.15 -0.84
C TRP A 129 -9.87 -10.95 -1.98
N MET A 130 -9.77 -12.28 -1.86
CA MET A 130 -9.30 -13.15 -2.94
C MET A 130 -10.24 -13.10 -4.15
N SER A 131 -11.48 -12.65 -3.98
CA SER A 131 -12.43 -12.40 -5.06
C SER A 131 -12.38 -10.97 -5.62
N ASP A 132 -11.69 -10.05 -4.94
CA ASP A 132 -11.68 -8.62 -5.30
C ASP A 132 -10.63 -8.33 -6.38
N ALA A 133 -11.10 -8.18 -7.62
CA ALA A 133 -10.24 -7.90 -8.77
C ALA A 133 -9.42 -6.61 -8.62
N MET A 134 -9.98 -5.57 -7.98
CA MET A 134 -9.28 -4.30 -7.78
C MET A 134 -8.16 -4.40 -6.75
N VAL A 135 -8.38 -5.17 -5.68
CA VAL A 135 -7.36 -5.44 -4.66
C VAL A 135 -6.24 -6.26 -5.29
N LYS A 136 -6.58 -7.43 -5.86
CA LYS A 136 -5.59 -8.28 -6.53
C LYS A 136 -4.85 -7.53 -7.61
N GLY A 137 -5.53 -6.72 -8.42
CA GLY A 137 -4.93 -5.93 -9.48
C GLY A 137 -3.92 -4.89 -8.98
N GLY A 138 -4.20 -4.21 -7.86
CA GLY A 138 -3.34 -3.16 -7.31
C GLY A 138 -2.13 -3.66 -6.53
N LEU A 139 -2.14 -4.92 -6.06
CA LEU A 139 -1.01 -5.52 -5.36
C LEU A 139 0.15 -5.83 -6.33
N THR A 140 1.37 -5.49 -5.94
CA THR A 140 2.59 -5.82 -6.68
C THR A 140 3.18 -7.17 -6.25
N ALA A 141 2.91 -7.59 -5.01
CA ALA A 141 3.26 -8.91 -4.49
C ALA A 141 2.25 -9.40 -3.45
N ILE A 142 2.13 -10.72 -3.34
CA ILE A 142 1.33 -11.42 -2.33
C ILE A 142 2.22 -12.46 -1.67
N VAL A 143 2.45 -12.32 -0.39
CA VAL A 143 3.35 -13.16 0.40
C VAL A 143 2.52 -13.99 1.36
N THR A 144 2.86 -15.26 1.51
CA THR A 144 2.23 -16.15 2.47
C THR A 144 3.23 -17.16 3.00
N ASN A 145 3.02 -17.63 4.23
CA ASN A 145 3.69 -18.83 4.76
C ASN A 145 2.79 -20.08 4.72
N ASN A 146 1.59 -19.96 4.13
CA ASN A 146 0.62 -21.04 4.05
C ASN A 146 0.65 -21.68 2.65
N SER A 147 1.12 -22.92 2.57
CA SER A 147 1.29 -23.64 1.31
C SER A 147 -0.03 -23.92 0.57
N LEU A 148 -1.14 -24.11 1.29
CA LEU A 148 -2.46 -24.27 0.68
C LEU A 148 -2.94 -22.97 0.04
N LEU A 149 -2.73 -21.85 0.74
CA LEU A 149 -3.08 -20.53 0.23
C LEU A 149 -2.19 -20.14 -0.96
N TYR A 150 -0.90 -20.45 -0.89
CA TYR A 150 0.03 -20.26 -2.01
C TYR A 150 -0.41 -21.02 -3.26
N LYS A 151 -0.81 -22.29 -3.10
CA LYS A 151 -1.36 -23.07 -4.22
C LYS A 151 -2.60 -22.40 -4.82
N ALA A 152 -3.51 -21.88 -3.98
CA ALA A 152 -4.67 -21.15 -4.47
C ALA A 152 -4.27 -19.89 -5.27
N PHE A 153 -3.22 -19.17 -4.87
CA PHE A 153 -2.71 -18.04 -5.64
C PHE A 153 -2.05 -18.44 -6.96
N LEU A 154 -1.40 -19.61 -7.03
CA LEU A 154 -0.85 -20.14 -8.28
C LEU A 154 -1.95 -20.57 -9.27
N ASP A 155 -3.07 -21.08 -8.75
CA ASP A 155 -4.21 -21.50 -9.56
C ASP A 155 -5.03 -20.30 -10.10
N ASP A 156 -4.86 -19.09 -9.52
CA ASP A 156 -5.51 -17.85 -9.96
C ASP A 156 -4.57 -17.03 -10.90
N PRO A 157 -4.91 -16.87 -12.19
CA PRO A 157 -4.10 -16.11 -13.14
C PRO A 157 -3.82 -14.66 -12.74
N SER A 158 -4.67 -14.05 -11.91
CA SER A 158 -4.49 -12.66 -11.45
C SER A 158 -3.43 -12.50 -10.36
N THR A 159 -2.98 -13.61 -9.75
CA THR A 159 -2.00 -13.62 -8.66
C THR A 159 -0.79 -14.51 -8.92
N ALA A 160 -0.90 -15.47 -9.84
CA ALA A 160 0.12 -16.50 -10.06
C ALA A 160 1.54 -15.96 -10.31
N ASN A 161 1.66 -14.83 -11.01
CA ASN A 161 2.96 -14.22 -11.35
C ASN A 161 3.52 -13.28 -10.27
N LYS A 162 2.85 -13.14 -9.13
CA LYS A 162 3.23 -12.22 -8.06
C LYS A 162 2.96 -12.77 -6.66
N CYS A 163 2.81 -14.08 -6.55
CA CYS A 163 2.66 -14.74 -5.26
C CYS A 163 3.98 -15.40 -4.84
N TYR A 164 4.27 -15.34 -3.55
CA TYR A 164 5.54 -15.80 -2.96
C TYR A 164 5.25 -16.60 -1.69
N LEU A 165 5.92 -17.74 -1.56
CA LEU A 165 5.86 -18.58 -0.36
C LEU A 165 7.12 -18.34 0.48
N ILE A 166 6.95 -17.96 1.73
CA ILE A 166 8.01 -17.88 2.73
C ILE A 166 7.84 -19.00 3.78
N ASN A 167 8.90 -19.35 4.50
CA ASN A 167 8.86 -20.51 5.42
C ASN A 167 8.15 -20.22 6.75
N SER A 168 8.22 -18.99 7.24
CA SER A 168 7.61 -18.52 8.49
C SER A 168 7.40 -17.01 8.43
N ARG A 169 6.74 -16.43 9.44
CA ARG A 169 6.55 -14.98 9.57
C ARG A 169 7.88 -14.22 9.66
N GLU A 170 8.86 -14.80 10.34
CA GLU A 170 10.22 -14.25 10.54
C GLU A 170 10.93 -13.91 9.22
N TYR A 171 10.59 -14.60 8.12
CA TYR A 171 11.17 -14.35 6.79
C TYR A 171 10.50 -13.20 6.03
N LEU A 172 9.47 -12.55 6.58
CA LEU A 172 8.78 -11.44 5.92
C LEU A 172 9.70 -10.25 5.73
N GLY A 173 10.48 -9.87 6.75
CA GLY A 173 11.43 -8.77 6.66
C GLY A 173 12.48 -8.99 5.57
N ASP A 174 13.06 -10.19 5.51
CA ASP A 174 14.02 -10.57 4.47
C ASP A 174 13.41 -10.44 3.07
N PHE A 175 12.18 -10.95 2.87
CA PHE A 175 11.47 -10.82 1.60
C PHE A 175 11.24 -9.35 1.21
N LEU A 176 10.79 -8.51 2.14
CA LEU A 176 10.51 -7.10 1.87
C LEU A 176 11.80 -6.37 1.46
N LYS A 177 12.91 -6.63 2.16
CA LYS A 177 14.23 -6.08 1.82
C LYS A 177 14.67 -6.46 0.42
N SER A 178 14.64 -7.76 0.08
CA SER A 178 15.04 -8.21 -1.26
C SER A 178 14.12 -7.70 -2.36
N TYR A 179 12.81 -7.62 -2.10
CA TYR A 179 11.84 -7.12 -3.07
C TYR A 179 12.09 -5.65 -3.41
N ILE A 180 12.30 -4.81 -2.39
CA ILE A 180 12.58 -3.38 -2.58
C ILE A 180 13.94 -3.13 -3.21
N CYS A 181 14.96 -3.93 -2.85
CA CYS A 181 16.30 -3.80 -3.41
C CYS A 181 16.45 -4.42 -4.82
N GLY A 182 15.40 -5.04 -5.36
CA GLY A 182 15.40 -5.64 -6.69
C GLY A 182 16.24 -6.92 -6.81
N THR A 183 16.36 -7.70 -5.73
CA THR A 183 17.11 -8.96 -5.72
C THR A 183 16.23 -10.21 -5.88
N HIS A 184 14.97 -10.02 -6.28
CA HIS A 184 13.96 -11.06 -6.51
C HIS A 184 13.66 -11.34 -7.99
#